data_AF-A0A349N979-F1
#
_entry.id   AF-A0A349N979-F1
#
_cell.length_a   1.000
_cell.length_b   1.000
_cell.length_c   1.000
_cell.angle_alpha   90.00
_cell.angle_beta   90.00
_cell.angle_gamma   90.00
#
_symmetry.space_group_name_H-M   'P 1'
#
loop_
_entity.id
_entity.type
_entity.pdbx_description
1 polymer ?
#
loop_
_entity_poly.entity_id
_entity_poly.type
_entity_poly.pdbx_seq_one_letter_code
_entity_poly.pdbx_strand_id
1 'polypeptide(L)'
;SYDRIVMDLSFISLKSVLPAVWPFLAIGGILVALVKPQFEVGKEVADKFRGVIKDQNERYKALAEVERFAMENLVNVSLIGCIPSPIKGVEGNVEFLLGLSKLK
;
A
#
# COMPACT_ATOMS: atom_id res chain seq x y z
N SER A 1 -3.15 10.72 -18.53
CA SER A 1 -3.54 9.56 -17.70
C SER A 1 -2.71 8.35 -18.14
N TYR A 2 -2.52 7.36 -17.28
CA TYR A 2 -1.75 6.15 -17.56
C TYR A 2 -2.62 4.91 -17.37
N ASP A 3 -2.44 3.90 -18.23
CA ASP A 3 -3.17 2.63 -18.12
C ASP A 3 -2.71 1.80 -16.93
N ARG A 4 -1.45 1.95 -16.54
CA ARG A 4 -0.81 1.23 -15.43
C ARG A 4 0.02 2.18 -14.61
N ILE A 5 -0.06 2.05 -13.29
CA ILE A 5 0.81 2.73 -12.34
C ILE A 5 1.37 1.70 -11.37
N VAL A 6 2.67 1.76 -11.11
CA VAL A 6 3.32 0.95 -10.08
C VAL A 6 3.94 1.86 -9.04
N MET A 7 3.80 1.53 -7.77
CA MET A 7 4.32 2.32 -6.66
C MET A 7 5.18 1.46 -5.73
N ASP A 8 6.48 1.76 -5.72
CA ASP A 8 7.42 1.26 -4.71
C ASP A 8 8.06 2.48 -4.04
N LEU A 9 7.55 2.83 -2.86
CA LEU A 9 7.93 4.04 -2.14
C LEU A 9 8.49 3.67 -0.77
N SER A 10 9.41 4.48 -0.27
CA SER A 10 10.03 4.30 1.06
C SER A 10 9.91 5.59 1.86
N PHE A 11 9.86 5.47 3.19
CA PHE A 11 9.78 6.60 4.13
C PHE A 11 8.52 7.46 4.03
N ILE A 12 7.48 6.98 3.35
CA ILE A 12 6.19 7.65 3.20
C ILE A 12 5.04 6.63 3.26
N SER A 13 3.93 7.00 3.88
CA SER A 13 2.72 6.19 3.87
C SER A 13 2.02 6.31 2.51
N LEU A 14 1.53 5.19 1.98
CA LEU A 14 0.70 5.17 0.78
C LEU A 14 -0.58 5.98 0.95
N LYS A 15 -1.10 6.11 2.18
CA LYS A 15 -2.28 6.94 2.48
C LYS A 15 -2.06 8.42 2.07
N SER A 16 -0.84 8.92 2.14
CA SER A 16 -0.51 10.29 1.71
C SER A 16 -0.34 10.43 0.20
N VAL A 17 0.11 9.37 -0.48
CA VAL A 17 0.49 9.44 -1.90
C VAL A 17 -0.64 9.03 -2.84
N LEU A 18 -1.44 8.04 -2.45
CA LEU A 18 -2.54 7.51 -3.27
C LEU A 18 -3.48 8.61 -3.80
N PRO A 19 -3.93 9.60 -3.00
CA PRO A 19 -4.81 10.65 -3.52
C PRO A 19 -4.17 11.54 -4.58
N ALA A 20 -2.85 11.76 -4.50
CA ALA A 20 -2.12 12.56 -5.46
C ALA A 20 -1.86 11.80 -6.78
N VAL A 21 -1.67 10.48 -6.71
CA VAL A 21 -1.39 9.63 -7.87
C VAL A 21 -2.66 9.19 -8.59
N TRP A 22 -3.76 8.97 -7.87
CA TRP A 22 -5.02 8.44 -8.41
C TRP A 22 -5.63 9.22 -9.60
N PRO A 23 -5.57 10.57 -9.65
CA PRO A 23 -6.06 11.33 -10.80
C PRO A 23 -5.33 11.00 -12.10
N PHE A 24 -4.06 10.56 -12.02
CA PHE A 24 -3.26 10.21 -13.19
C PHE A 24 -3.59 8.81 -13.73
N LEU A 25 -4.28 7.94 -12.96
CA LEU A 25 -4.72 6.65 -13.45
C LEU A 25 -5.90 6.82 -14.42
N ALA A 26 -5.78 6.23 -15.61
CA ALA A 26 -6.85 6.18 -16.58
C ALA A 26 -8.05 5.39 -16.05
N ILE A 27 -9.25 5.70 -16.55
CA ILE A 27 -10.43 4.85 -16.34
C ILE A 27 -10.17 3.47 -16.96
N GLY A 28 -10.48 2.40 -16.24
CA GLY A 28 -10.10 1.02 -16.56
C GLY A 28 -8.64 0.68 -16.27
N GLY A 29 -7.86 1.64 -15.75
CA GLY A 29 -6.46 1.46 -15.40
C GLY A 29 -6.27 0.64 -14.13
N ILE A 30 -5.06 0.08 -13.98
CA ILE A 30 -4.65 -0.71 -12.82
C ILE A 30 -3.49 -0.03 -12.11
N LEU A 31 -3.57 0.06 -10.79
CA LEU A 31 -2.49 0.50 -9.92
C LEU A 31 -2.04 -0.67 -9.04
N VAL A 32 -0.74 -0.91 -8.98
CA VAL A 32 -0.14 -1.87 -8.05
C VAL A 32 0.79 -1.12 -7.11
N ALA A 33 0.52 -1.19 -5.81
CA ALA A 33 1.32 -0.54 -4.78
C ALA A 33 1.96 -1.57 -3.85
N LEU A 34 3.24 -1.38 -3.54
CA LEU A 34 3.95 -2.15 -2.53
C LEU A 34 3.68 -1.53 -1.15
N VAL A 35 2.84 -2.18 -0.36
CA VAL A 35 2.54 -1.83 1.03
C VAL A 35 3.68 -2.33 1.91
N LYS A 36 4.36 -1.40 2.57
CA LYS A 36 5.49 -1.65 3.46
C LYS A 36 5.08 -1.35 4.91
N PRO A 37 4.72 -2.36 5.73
CA PRO A 37 4.17 -2.15 7.06
C PRO A 37 5.00 -1.21 7.94
N GLN A 38 6.32 -1.26 7.84
CA GLN A 38 7.25 -0.41 8.58
C GLN A 38 7.07 1.10 8.35
N PHE A 39 6.43 1.51 7.25
CA PHE A 39 6.09 2.91 6.95
C PHE A 39 4.61 3.24 7.20
N GLU A 40 3.79 2.27 7.59
CA GLU A 40 2.34 2.42 7.75
C GLU A 40 1.87 2.35 9.21
N VAL A 41 2.53 1.55 10.06
CA VAL A 41 2.13 1.29 11.46
C VAL A 41 2.31 2.48 12.43
N GLY A 42 2.79 3.63 11.93
CA GLY A 42 3.13 4.80 12.73
C GLY A 42 4.45 4.65 13.48
N LYS A 43 4.99 5.79 13.96
CA LYS A 43 6.34 5.87 14.51
C LYS A 43 6.54 5.03 15.77
N GLU A 44 5.58 5.06 16.70
CA GLU A 44 5.68 4.32 17.98
C GLU A 44 5.81 2.81 17.78
N VAL A 45 5.00 2.26 16.87
CA VAL A 45 5.04 0.83 16.54
C VAL A 45 6.31 0.48 15.79
N ALA A 46 6.72 1.31 14.81
CA ALA A 46 7.97 1.09 14.08
C ALA A 46 9.20 1.08 15.00
N ASP A 47 9.25 2.01 15.98
CA ASP A 47 10.34 2.11 16.95
C ASP A 47 10.36 0.89 17.90
N LYS A 48 9.19 0.41 18.35
CA LYS A 48 9.06 -0.81 19.17
C LYS A 48 9.68 -2.04 18.50
N PHE A 49 9.57 -2.12 17.18
CA PHE A 49 10.07 -3.23 16.37
C PHE A 49 11.46 -2.98 15.77
N ARG A 50 12.12 -1.86 16.11
CA ARG A 50 13.42 -1.45 15.56
C ARG A 50 13.43 -1.47 14.03
N GLY A 51 12.34 -1.03 13.40
CA GLY A 51 12.19 -0.96 11.94
C GLY A 51 11.82 -2.27 11.23
N VAL A 52 11.86 -3.42 11.90
CA VAL A 52 11.44 -4.71 11.31
C VAL A 52 10.17 -5.21 11.97
N ILE A 53 9.03 -5.02 11.31
CA ILE A 53 7.73 -5.42 11.85
C ILE A 53 7.65 -6.94 11.81
N LYS A 54 7.87 -7.61 12.95
CA LYS A 54 7.84 -9.09 13.06
C LYS A 54 6.43 -9.62 13.33
N ASP A 55 5.62 -8.83 14.00
CA ASP A 55 4.26 -9.19 14.37
C ASP A 55 3.35 -9.28 13.14
N GLN A 56 2.68 -10.43 13.00
CA GLN A 56 1.82 -10.71 11.86
C GLN A 56 0.54 -9.86 11.89
N ASN A 57 0.00 -9.58 13.08
CA ASN A 57 -1.21 -8.77 13.23
C ASN A 57 -0.93 -7.31 12.85
N GLU A 58 0.20 -6.74 13.25
CA GLU A 58 0.59 -5.38 12.87
C GLU A 58 0.78 -5.24 11.34
N ARG A 59 1.35 -6.27 10.69
CA ARG A 59 1.49 -6.30 9.22
C ARG A 59 0.14 -6.29 8.52
N TYR A 60 -0.79 -7.16 8.92
CA TYR A 60 -2.12 -7.19 8.32
C TYR A 60 -2.95 -5.97 8.66
N LYS A 61 -2.79 -5.42 9.85
CA LYS A 61 -3.42 -4.16 10.25
C LYS A 61 -2.97 -3.02 9.33
N ALA A 62 -1.66 -2.89 9.09
CA ALA A 62 -1.12 -1.91 8.15
C ALA A 62 -1.72 -2.09 6.73
N LEU A 63 -1.75 -3.32 6.22
CA LEU A 63 -2.36 -3.62 4.92
C LEU A 63 -3.85 -3.23 4.88
N ALA A 64 -4.61 -3.64 5.88
CA ALA A 64 -6.05 -3.36 5.98
C ALA A 64 -6.34 -1.86 6.12
N GLU A 65 -5.47 -1.10 6.80
CA GLU A 65 -5.60 0.35 6.90
C GLU A 65 -5.37 1.06 5.56
N VAL A 66 -4.37 0.63 4.78
CA VAL A 66 -4.12 1.19 3.45
C VAL A 66 -5.24 0.83 2.49
N GLU A 67 -5.70 -0.42 2.50
CA GLU A 67 -6.83 -0.88 1.70
C GLU A 67 -8.10 -0.10 2.03
N ARG A 68 -8.45 0.00 3.32
CA ARG A 68 -9.62 0.77 3.78
C ARG A 68 -9.51 2.23 3.36
N PHE A 69 -8.36 2.85 3.57
CA PHE A 69 -8.13 4.23 3.15
C PHE A 69 -8.36 4.40 1.65
N ALA A 70 -7.82 3.51 0.81
CA ALA A 70 -8.01 3.57 -0.63
C ALA A 70 -9.51 3.48 -0.99
N MET A 71 -10.21 2.50 -0.42
CA MET A 71 -11.65 2.29 -0.67
C MET A 71 -12.53 3.46 -0.23
N GLU A 72 -12.17 4.15 0.86
CA GLU A 72 -12.92 5.29 1.40
C GLU A 72 -12.64 6.61 0.67
N ASN A 73 -11.43 6.79 0.11
CA ASN A 73 -10.96 8.11 -0.34
C ASN A 73 -10.73 8.22 -1.86
N LEU A 74 -10.68 7.10 -2.59
CA LEU A 74 -10.42 7.11 -4.03
C LEU A 74 -11.71 6.93 -4.83
N VAL A 75 -12.02 7.91 -5.69
CA VAL A 75 -13.23 7.87 -6.53
C VAL A 75 -13.15 6.74 -7.56
N ASN A 76 -14.24 5.99 -7.72
CA ASN A 76 -14.36 4.85 -8.64
C ASN A 76 -13.32 3.74 -8.39
N VAL A 77 -12.80 3.62 -7.17
CA VAL A 77 -11.85 2.56 -6.83
C VAL A 77 -12.53 1.21 -6.72
N SER A 78 -11.82 0.17 -7.14
CA SER A 78 -12.18 -1.21 -6.87
C SER A 78 -10.93 -2.01 -6.54
N LEU A 79 -11.00 -2.80 -5.46
CA LEU A 79 -9.95 -3.70 -5.06
C LEU A 79 -9.86 -4.88 -6.03
N ILE A 80 -8.67 -5.10 -6.61
CA ILE A 80 -8.35 -6.31 -7.37
C ILE A 80 -7.95 -7.44 -6.40
N GLY A 81 -7.12 -7.10 -5.41
CA GLY A 81 -6.69 -8.03 -4.37
C GLY A 81 -5.35 -7.65 -3.75
N CYS A 82 -4.94 -8.45 -2.76
CA CYS A 82 -3.69 -8.27 -2.02
C CYS A 82 -2.94 -9.61 -1.96
N ILE A 83 -1.62 -9.60 -2.18
CA ILE A 83 -0.76 -10.76 -2.00
C ILE A 83 0.51 -10.39 -1.22
N PRO A 84 1.15 -11.31 -0.49
CA PRO A 84 2.51 -11.10 0.00
C PRO A 84 3.46 -10.85 -1.18
N SER A 85 4.41 -9.92 -1.00
CA SER A 85 5.50 -9.75 -1.94
C SER A 85 6.34 -11.04 -2.01
N PRO A 86 6.76 -11.50 -3.20
CA PRO A 86 7.61 -12.68 -3.34
C PRO A 86 9.02 -12.46 -2.78
N ILE A 87 9.41 -11.20 -2.59
CA ILE A 87 10.69 -10.80 -2.02
C ILE A 87 10.46 -10.06 -0.70
N LYS A 88 11.40 -10.24 0.24
CA LYS A 88 11.42 -9.47 1.47
C LYS A 88 12.08 -8.11 1.22
N GLY A 89 11.56 -7.09 1.89
CA GLY A 89 12.15 -5.77 1.91
C GLY A 89 13.47 -5.73 2.68
N VAL A 90 14.04 -4.53 2.76
CA VAL A 90 15.27 -4.25 3.51
C VAL A 90 15.11 -4.72 4.96
N GLU A 91 16.17 -5.35 5.48
CA GLU A 91 16.21 -5.96 6.84
C GLU A 91 15.22 -7.11 7.06
N GLY A 92 14.61 -7.64 6.00
CA GLY A 92 13.74 -8.82 6.05
C GLY A 92 12.27 -8.50 6.35
N ASN A 93 11.84 -7.24 6.19
CA ASN A 93 10.43 -6.87 6.31
C ASN A 93 9.56 -7.64 5.30
N VAL A 94 8.40 -8.11 5.77
CA VAL A 94 7.39 -8.72 4.90
C VAL A 94 6.50 -7.61 4.38
N GLU A 95 6.42 -7.51 3.06
CA GLU A 95 5.70 -6.47 2.33
C GLU A 95 4.58 -7.11 1.50
N PHE A 96 3.62 -6.31 1.02
CA PHE A 96 2.45 -6.79 0.30
C PHE A 96 2.23 -6.01 -0.98
N LEU A 97 1.79 -6.68 -2.04
CA LEU A 97 1.29 -6.03 -3.25
C LEU A 97 -0.21 -5.82 -3.10
N LEU A 98 -0.64 -4.56 -3.23
CA LEU A 98 -2.04 -4.13 -3.28
C LEU A 98 -2.38 -3.77 -4.73
N GLY A 99 -3.38 -4.43 -5.31
CA GLY A 99 -3.89 -4.14 -6.64
C GLY A 99 -5.21 -3.37 -6.58
N LEU A 100 -5.28 -2.24 -7.25
CA LEU A 100 -6.48 -1.39 -7.37
C LEU A 100 -6.80 -1.17 -8.85
N SER A 101 -8.09 -1.02 -9.17
CA SER A 101 -8.56 -0.60 -10.49
C SER A 101 -9.46 0.63 -10.38
N LYS A 102 -9.45 1.46 -11.43
CA LYS A 102 -10.35 2.60 -11.54
C LYS A 102 -11.51 2.25 -12.45
N LEU A 103 -12.68 2.10 -11.89
CA LEU A 103 -13.92 1.83 -12.61
C LEU A 103 -14.32 3.02 -13.48
N LYS A 104 -15.19 2.74 -14.46
CA LYS A 104 -15.82 3.77 -15.30
C LYS A 104 -16.72 4.67 -14.48
#